data_AF-A0AAW8NLP2-F1
#
_entry.id   AF-A0AAW8NLP2-F1
#
_cell.length_a   1.000
_cell.length_b   1.000
_cell.length_c   1.000
_cell.angle_alpha   90.00
_cell.angle_beta   90.00
_cell.angle_gamma   90.00
#
_symmetry.space_group_name_H-M   'P 1'
#
loop_
_entity.id
_entity.type
_entity.pdbx_description
1 polymer ?
#
loop_
_entity_poly.entity_id
_entity_poly.type
_entity_poly.pdbx_seq_one_letter_code
_entity_poly.pdbx_strand_id
1 'polypeptide(L)' 'MTAKSNRDIEKVYSNEEFVAKLRRLADAIESGDKFEIQIAGERIYVPVRAQYSIEHERGDSEEEIEFQIKWEN' A
#
# COMPACT_ATOMS: atom_id res chain seq x y z
N MET A 1 6.01 12.15 21.41
CA MET A 1 6.05 11.51 20.08
C MET A 1 6.50 12.58 19.09
N THR A 2 7.60 12.36 18.37
CA THR A 2 8.03 13.28 17.32
C THR A 2 7.03 13.17 16.17
N ALA A 3 6.48 14.30 15.71
CA ALA A 3 5.61 14.30 14.54
C ALA A 3 6.39 13.74 13.34
N LYS A 4 5.79 12.78 12.62
CA LYS A 4 6.37 12.31 11.36
C LYS A 4 6.32 13.45 10.34
N SER A 5 7.36 13.58 9.53
CA SER A 5 7.35 14.51 8.39
C SER A 5 6.32 14.07 7.36
N ASN A 6 5.77 15.02 6.61
CA ASN A 6 5.01 14.72 5.40
C ASN A 6 5.88 13.87 4.46
N ARG A 7 5.24 12.89 3.82
CA ARG A 7 5.92 11.92 2.96
C ARG A 7 5.04 11.62 1.77
N ASP A 8 5.59 11.84 0.59
CA ASP A 8 4.97 11.57 -0.71
C ASP A 8 6.05 10.94 -1.59
N ILE A 9 5.94 9.63 -1.84
CA ILE A 9 6.95 8.84 -2.55
C ILE A 9 6.30 7.74 -3.37
N GLU A 10 6.88 7.47 -4.53
CA GLU A 10 6.55 6.32 -5.37
C GLU A 10 7.79 5.42 -5.51
N LYS A 11 7.59 4.10 -5.52
CA LYS A 11 8.68 3.13 -5.74
C LYS A 11 8.24 2.02 -6.68
N VAL A 12 8.84 1.97 -7.86
CA VAL A 12 8.74 0.84 -8.81
C VAL A 12 9.52 -0.38 -8.30
N TYR A 13 8.86 -1.53 -8.21
CA TYR A 13 9.46 -2.82 -7.83
C TYR A 13 9.62 -3.75 -9.04
N SER A 14 10.45 -4.77 -8.92
CA SER A 14 10.38 -5.90 -9.84
C SER A 14 9.04 -6.65 -9.69
N ASN A 15 8.63 -7.40 -10.72
CA ASN A 15 7.39 -8.18 -10.69
C ASN A 15 7.33 -9.14 -9.49
N GLU A 16 8.44 -9.80 -9.17
CA GLU A 16 8.52 -10.74 -8.03
C GLU A 16 8.30 -10.02 -6.70
N GLU A 17 8.96 -8.88 -6.50
CA GLU A 17 8.82 -8.08 -5.29
C GLU A 17 7.43 -7.47 -5.12
N PHE A 18 6.78 -7.10 -6.24
CA PHE A 18 5.42 -6.57 -6.24
C PHE A 18 4.41 -7.66 -5.89
N VAL A 19 4.48 -8.82 -6.56
CA VAL A 19 3.62 -9.97 -6.29
C VAL A 19 3.78 -10.46 -4.85
N ALA A 20 5.01 -10.50 -4.31
CA ALA A 20 5.25 -10.89 -2.93
C ALA A 20 4.55 -9.96 -1.92
N LYS A 21 4.47 -8.65 -2.22
CA LYS A 21 3.74 -7.69 -1.37
C LYS A 21 2.22 -7.91 -1.47
N LEU A 22 1.70 -8.12 -2.68
CA LEU A 22 0.28 -8.40 -2.88
C LEU A 22 -0.17 -9.67 -2.12
N ARG A 23 0.61 -10.76 -2.17
CA ARG A 23 0.28 -11.98 -1.42
C ARG A 23 0.23 -11.74 0.09
N ARG A 24 1.26 -11.08 0.65
CA ARG A 24 1.28 -10.76 2.08
C ARG A 24 0.12 -9.85 2.50
N LEU A 25 -0.29 -8.92 1.63
CA LEU A 25 -1.45 -8.08 1.86
C LEU A 25 -2.74 -8.93 1.87
N ALA A 26 -2.91 -9.80 0.87
CA ALA A 26 -4.05 -10.72 0.80
C ALA A 26 -4.13 -11.61 2.05
N ASP A 27 -3.02 -12.25 2.44
CA ASP A 27 -2.93 -13.10 3.63
C ASP A 27 -3.36 -12.33 4.90
N ALA A 28 -2.93 -11.08 5.06
CA ALA A 28 -3.30 -10.23 6.20
C ALA A 28 -4.79 -9.85 6.20
N ILE A 29 -5.36 -9.54 5.03
CA ILE A 29 -6.79 -9.23 4.89
C ILE A 29 -7.63 -10.46 5.22
N GLU A 30 -7.28 -11.63 4.68
CA GLU A 30 -8.01 -12.88 4.88
C GLU A 30 -7.95 -13.38 6.34
N SER A 31 -6.83 -13.17 7.01
CA SER A 31 -6.65 -13.51 8.43
C SER A 31 -7.24 -12.49 9.41
N GLY A 32 -7.58 -11.28 8.94
CA GLY A 32 -7.99 -10.17 9.81
C GLY A 32 -6.85 -9.58 10.64
N ASP A 33 -5.60 -9.80 10.21
CA ASP A 33 -4.39 -9.34 10.88
C ASP A 33 -3.89 -7.99 10.32
N LYS A 34 -2.99 -7.35 11.07
CA LYS A 34 -2.31 -6.14 10.61
C LYS A 34 -1.34 -6.49 9.48
N PHE A 35 -1.29 -5.65 8.44
CA PHE A 35 -0.31 -5.78 7.39
C PHE A 35 0.94 -4.93 7.66
N GLU A 36 2.12 -5.54 7.60
CA GLU A 36 3.40 -4.84 7.69
C GLU A 36 4.06 -4.78 6.31
N ILE A 37 4.56 -3.61 5.93
CA ILE A 37 5.27 -3.37 4.67
C ILE A 37 6.46 -2.43 4.87
N GLN A 38 7.52 -2.61 4.08
CA GLN A 38 8.61 -1.64 3.99
C GLN A 38 8.57 -0.94 2.64
N ILE A 39 8.57 0.39 2.66
CA ILE A 39 8.59 1.25 1.47
C ILE A 39 9.71 2.27 1.68
N ALA A 40 10.63 2.39 0.70
CA ALA A 40 11.79 3.29 0.74
C ALA A 40 12.48 3.40 2.12
N GLY A 41 12.77 2.25 2.74
CA GLY A 41 13.47 2.18 4.01
C GLY A 41 12.61 2.29 5.27
N GLU A 42 11.39 2.83 5.20
CA GLU A 42 10.50 2.92 6.36
C GLU A 42 9.56 1.71 6.46
N ARG A 43 9.42 1.19 7.68
CA ARG A 43 8.46 0.14 8.02
C ARG A 43 7.12 0.78 8.40
N ILE A 44 6.06 0.37 7.72
CA ILE A 44 4.70 0.86 7.86
C ILE A 44 3.83 -0.29 8.40
N TYR A 45 2.99 0.01 9.39
CA TYR A 45 2.04 -0.92 9.97
C TYR A 45 0.63 -0.46 9.62
N VAL A 46 0.01 -1.17 8.68
CA VAL A 46 -1.36 -0.93 8.25
C VAL A 46 -2.30 -1.55 9.29
N PRO A 47 -3.23 -0.78 9.88
CA PRO A 47 -4.15 -1.31 10.89
C PRO A 47 -5.26 -2.15 10.24
N VAL A 48 -5.84 -3.08 11.02
CA VAL A 48 -6.97 -3.93 10.57
C VAL A 48 -8.20 -3.13 10.12
N ARG A 49 -8.33 -1.89 10.59
CA ARG A 49 -9.42 -0.96 10.24
C ARG A 49 -9.16 -0.15 8.96
N ALA A 50 -8.08 -0.44 8.24
CA ALA A 50 -7.81 0.21 6.96
C ALA A 50 -8.93 -0.10 5.96
N GLN A 51 -9.22 0.88 5.10
CA GLN A 51 -10.14 0.74 3.99
C GLN A 51 -9.36 0.43 2.72
N TYR A 52 -9.91 -0.45 1.90
CA TYR A 52 -9.32 -0.89 0.64
C TYR A 52 -10.23 -0.47 -0.51
N SER A 53 -9.66 0.15 -1.54
CA SER A 53 -10.36 0.54 -2.76
C SER A 53 -9.50 0.23 -3.98
N ILE A 54 -10.15 0.10 -5.14
CA ILE A 54 -9.48 0.02 -6.43
C ILE A 54 -9.95 1.23 -7.23
N GLU A 55 -9.00 2.07 -7.63
CA GLU A 55 -9.25 3.20 -8.52
C GLU A 55 -8.79 2.84 -9.93
N HIS A 56 -9.48 3.39 -10.93
CA HIS A 56 -9.12 3.25 -12.34
C HIS A 56 -9.22 4.62 -12.98
N GLU A 57 -8.13 5.05 -13.61
CA GLU A 57 -8.03 6.34 -14.29
C GLU A 57 -7.62 6.14 -15.74
N ARG A 58 -8.22 6.96 -16.63
CA ARG A 58 -7.84 7.06 -18.03
C ARG A 58 -7.48 8.50 -18.35
N GLY A 59 -6.21 8.71 -18.68
CA GLY A 59 -5.69 9.97 -19.22
C GLY A 59 -5.39 9.87 -20.72
N ASP A 60 -4.95 10.99 -21.29
CA ASP A 60 -4.60 11.07 -22.71
C ASP A 60 -3.32 10.26 -23.05
N SER A 61 -2.42 10.10 -22.08
CA SER A 61 -1.13 9.41 -22.23
C SER A 61 -0.97 8.14 -21.41
N GLU A 62 -1.88 7.88 -20.47
CA GLU A 62 -1.77 6.79 -19.50
C GLU A 62 -3.12 6.19 -19.12
N GLU A 63 -3.09 4.94 -18.72
CA GLU A 63 -4.23 4.22 -18.14
C GLU A 63 -3.73 3.48 -16.91
N GLU A 64 -4.37 3.73 -15.77
CA GLU A 64 -3.82 3.36 -14.47
C GLU A 64 -4.87 2.64 -13.62
N ILE A 65 -4.42 1.62 -12.88
CA ILE A 65 -5.21 0.97 -11.85
C ILE A 65 -4.42 1.01 -10.55
N GLU A 66 -5.01 1.57 -9.50
CA GLU A 66 -4.40 1.65 -8.19
C GLU A 66 -5.16 0.81 -7.16
N PHE A 67 -4.42 -0.02 -6.43
CA PHE A 67 -4.92 -0.63 -5.21
C PHE A 67 -4.58 0.29 -4.05
N GLN A 68 -5.60 0.90 -3.46
CA GLN A 68 -5.42 1.89 -2.41
C GLN A 68 -5.76 1.32 -1.04
N ILE A 69 -4.98 1.75 -0.06
CA ILE A 69 -5.08 1.34 1.35
C ILE A 69 -5.04 2.61 2.19
N LYS A 70 -6.17 2.98 2.81
CA LYS A 70 -6.33 4.26 3.53
C LYS A 70 -6.76 4.02 4.98
N TRP A 71 -6.20 4.79 5.91
CA TRP A 71 -6.60 4.77 7.32
C TRP A 71 -6.34 6.12 7.99
N GLU A 72 -7.13 6.46 9.00
CA GLU A 72 -6.88 7.62 9.86
C GLU A 72 -5.83 7.29 10.92
N ASN A 73 -4.99 8.23 11.34
CA ASN A 73 -3.98 8.01 12.40
C ASN A 73 -4.56 8.04 13.81
#